data_AF-A0A1V0B4A5-F1
#
_entry.id   AF-A0A1V0B4A5-F1
#
_cell.length_a   1.000
_cell.length_b   1.000
_cell.length_c   1.000
_cell.angle_alpha   90.00
_cell.angle_beta   90.00
_cell.angle_gamma   90.00
#
_symmetry.space_group_name_H-M   'P 1'
#
loop_
_entity.id
_entity.type
_entity.pdbx_description
1 polymer ?
#
loop_
_entity_poly.entity_id
_entity_poly.type
_entity_poly.pdbx_seq_one_letter_code
_entity_poly.pdbx_strand_id
1 'polypeptide(L)'
;MGKLPGSGLPRTSGGLLLCWALVLASALAVAYSTHWSRVLLNELAGEMAGREKAQAEWGRLLLEQSTWTAHGRVETLATRQLGMRVPEPGEVILVKP
;
A
#
# COMPACT_ATOMS: atom_id res chain seq x y z
N MET A 1 27.04 -67.83 -27.68
CA MET A 1 27.18 -67.76 -26.21
C MET A 1 27.25 -66.29 -25.82
N GLY A 2 26.29 -65.80 -25.03
CA GLY A 2 26.25 -64.40 -24.58
C GLY A 2 24.93 -64.11 -23.88
N LYS A 3 24.78 -64.60 -22.63
CA LYS A 3 23.62 -64.28 -21.80
C LYS A 3 23.71 -62.81 -21.40
N LEU A 4 22.71 -62.02 -21.78
CA LEU A 4 22.52 -60.65 -21.31
C LEU A 4 22.23 -60.68 -19.80
N PRO A 5 22.92 -59.88 -18.99
CA PRO A 5 22.67 -59.84 -17.55
C PRO A 5 21.32 -59.16 -17.31
N GLY A 6 20.37 -59.91 -16.74
CA GLY A 6 19.12 -59.35 -16.23
C GLY A 6 19.44 -58.44 -15.05
N SER A 7 19.35 -57.13 -15.26
CA SER A 7 19.44 -56.13 -14.20
C SER A 7 18.18 -56.22 -13.35
N GLY A 8 18.28 -56.94 -12.22
CA GLY A 8 17.29 -56.84 -11.16
C GLY A 8 17.29 -55.39 -10.65
N LEU A 9 16.17 -54.69 -10.85
CA LEU A 9 15.96 -53.35 -10.32
C LEU A 9 16.25 -53.37 -8.81
N PRO A 10 17.19 -52.54 -8.31
CA PRO A 10 17.51 -52.53 -6.89
C PRO A 10 16.26 -52.15 -6.10
N ARG A 11 16.07 -52.74 -4.91
CA ARG A 11 14.94 -52.48 -3.99
C ARG A 11 14.71 -50.98 -3.68
N THR A 12 15.70 -50.13 -3.96
CA THR A 12 15.67 -48.67 -3.81
C THR A 12 14.94 -47.93 -4.94
N SER A 13 14.68 -48.58 -6.07
CA SER A 13 14.00 -47.99 -7.24
C SER A 13 12.60 -47.44 -6.93
N GLY A 14 11.82 -48.14 -6.09
CA GLY A 14 10.51 -47.65 -5.65
C GLY A 14 10.58 -46.36 -4.83
N GLY A 15 11.60 -46.21 -3.98
CA GLY A 15 11.84 -44.99 -3.21
C GLY A 15 12.20 -43.80 -4.10
N LEU A 16 13.03 -44.04 -5.14
CA LEU A 16 13.36 -42.99 -6.12
C LEU A 16 12.11 -42.52 -6.88
N LEU A 17 11.25 -43.44 -7.31
CA LEU A 17 10.00 -43.10 -8.02
C LEU A 17 9.06 -42.29 -7.13
N LEU A 18 8.95 -42.65 -5.85
CA LEU A 18 8.16 -41.89 -4.88
C LEU A 18 8.71 -40.47 -4.70
N CYS A 19 10.02 -40.33 -4.48
CA CYS A 19 10.66 -39.01 -4.35
C CYS A 19 10.46 -38.16 -5.61
N TRP A 20 10.60 -38.76 -6.79
CA TRP A 20 10.36 -38.07 -8.06
C TRP A 20 8.91 -37.57 -8.17
N ALA A 21 7.93 -38.42 -7.84
CA ALA A 21 6.53 -38.03 -7.84
C ALA A 21 6.23 -36.90 -6.83
N LEU A 22 6.81 -36.97 -5.63
CA LEU A 22 6.67 -35.93 -4.60
C LEU A 22 7.24 -34.59 -5.04
N VAL A 23 8.41 -34.60 -5.71
CA VAL A 23 9.03 -33.38 -6.24
C VAL A 23 8.16 -32.74 -7.33
N LEU A 24 7.60 -33.55 -8.24
CA LEU A 24 6.68 -33.05 -9.26
C LEU A 24 5.40 -32.46 -8.66
N ALA A 25 4.81 -33.15 -7.70
CA ALA A 25 3.63 -32.67 -6.98
C ALA A 25 3.93 -31.35 -6.27
N SER A 26 5.08 -31.23 -5.61
CA SER A 26 5.53 -30.00 -4.95
C SER A 26 5.70 -28.85 -5.95
N ALA A 27 6.37 -29.10 -7.08
CA ALA A 27 6.59 -28.07 -8.10
C ALA A 27 5.27 -27.50 -8.64
N LEU A 28 4.30 -28.38 -8.93
CA LEU A 28 2.96 -27.99 -9.36
C LEU A 28 2.21 -27.23 -8.25
N ALA A 29 2.26 -27.71 -7.02
CA ALA A 29 1.59 -27.07 -5.89
C ALA A 29 2.12 -25.66 -5.61
N VAL A 30 3.43 -25.45 -5.68
CA VAL A 30 4.05 -24.13 -5.49
C VAL A 30 3.65 -23.16 -6.60
N ALA A 31 3.68 -23.61 -7.86
CA ALA A 31 3.27 -22.79 -9.00
C ALA A 31 1.78 -22.40 -8.89
N TYR A 32 0.93 -23.35 -8.51
CA TYR A 32 -0.50 -23.13 -8.30
C TYR A 32 -0.77 -22.15 -7.17
N SER A 33 -0.13 -22.32 -6.02
CA SER A 33 -0.25 -21.40 -4.87
C SER A 33 0.18 -19.98 -5.25
N THR A 34 1.26 -19.85 -6.02
CA THR A 34 1.74 -18.54 -6.50
C THR A 34 0.73 -17.89 -7.45
N HIS A 35 0.12 -18.66 -8.35
CA HIS A 35 -0.90 -18.15 -9.26
C HIS A 35 -2.12 -17.63 -8.50
N TRP A 36 -2.65 -18.42 -7.55
CA TRP A 36 -3.78 -18.00 -6.71
C TRP A 36 -3.46 -16.77 -5.86
N SER A 37 -2.25 -16.70 -5.30
CA SER A 37 -1.81 -15.52 -4.56
C SER A 37 -1.83 -14.26 -5.43
N ARG A 38 -1.36 -14.36 -6.68
CA ARG A 38 -1.41 -13.22 -7.63
C ARG A 38 -2.84 -12.79 -7.95
N VAL A 39 -3.76 -13.73 -8.09
CA VAL A 39 -5.18 -13.42 -8.36
C VAL A 39 -5.80 -12.68 -7.18
N LEU A 40 -5.63 -13.19 -5.95
CA LEU A 40 -6.14 -12.55 -4.74
C LEU A 40 -5.54 -11.16 -4.52
N LEU A 41 -4.24 -11.00 -4.77
CA LEU A 41 -3.57 -9.71 -4.67
C LEU A 41 -4.10 -8.71 -5.71
N ASN A 42 -4.41 -9.16 -6.92
CA ASN A 42 -4.94 -8.29 -7.96
C ASN A 42 -6.36 -7.81 -7.62
N GLU A 43 -7.19 -8.68 -7.07
CA GLU A 43 -8.54 -8.32 -6.58
C GLU A 43 -8.44 -7.27 -5.46
N LEU A 44 -7.57 -7.52 -4.47
CA LEU A 44 -7.32 -6.58 -3.39
C LEU A 44 -6.78 -5.23 -3.90
N ALA A 45 -5.87 -5.24 -4.87
CA ALA A 45 -5.32 -4.03 -5.47
C ALA A 45 -6.40 -3.20 -6.19
N GLY A 46 -7.39 -3.84 -6.82
CA GLY A 46 -8.53 -3.17 -7.45
C GLY A 46 -9.34 -2.34 -6.45
N GLU A 47 -9.69 -2.94 -5.30
CA GLU A 47 -10.41 -2.25 -4.22
C GLU A 47 -9.56 -1.14 -3.58
N MET A 48 -8.25 -1.36 -3.40
CA MET A 48 -7.35 -0.33 -2.88
C MET A 48 -7.24 0.88 -3.81
N ALA A 49 -7.19 0.67 -5.13
CA ALA A 49 -7.09 1.77 -6.09
C ALA A 49 -8.28 2.75 -6.00
N GLY A 50 -9.48 2.26 -5.66
CA GLY A 50 -10.64 3.12 -5.40
C GLY A 50 -10.45 4.00 -4.16
N ARG A 51 -9.93 3.41 -3.08
CA ARG A 51 -9.64 4.13 -1.83
C ARG A 51 -8.54 5.18 -2.00
N GLU A 52 -7.48 4.85 -2.72
CA GLU A 52 -6.36 5.76 -3.00
C GLU A 52 -6.81 7.01 -3.77
N LYS A 53 -7.69 6.84 -4.77
CA LYS A 53 -8.27 7.98 -5.51
C LYS A 53 -9.06 8.92 -4.59
N ALA A 54 -9.91 8.36 -3.73
CA ALA A 54 -10.70 9.15 -2.78
C ALA A 54 -9.80 9.88 -1.76
N GLN A 55 -8.72 9.24 -1.28
CA GLN A 55 -7.75 9.88 -0.39
C GLN A 55 -7.00 11.02 -1.08
N ALA A 56 -6.63 10.85 -2.35
CA ALA A 56 -5.98 11.91 -3.13
C ALA A 56 -6.90 13.12 -3.33
N GLU A 57 -8.17 12.89 -3.67
CA GLU A 57 -9.16 13.97 -3.77
C GLU A 57 -9.38 14.67 -2.44
N TRP A 58 -9.51 13.92 -1.35
CA TRP A 58 -9.65 14.49 -0.01
C TRP A 58 -8.42 15.32 0.38
N GLY A 59 -7.21 14.86 0.06
CA GLY A 59 -5.98 15.62 0.26
C GLY A 59 -5.96 16.92 -0.53
N ARG A 60 -6.41 16.90 -1.80
CA ARG A 60 -6.56 18.12 -2.62
C ARG A 60 -7.55 19.10 -1.99
N LEU A 61 -8.73 18.63 -1.58
CA LEU A 61 -9.75 19.45 -0.93
C LEU A 61 -9.26 20.03 0.40
N LEU A 62 -8.49 19.26 1.17
CA LEU A 62 -7.92 19.73 2.43
C LEU A 62 -6.88 20.83 2.21
N LEU A 63 -6.04 20.70 1.18
CA LEU A 63 -5.09 21.75 0.79
C LEU A 63 -5.82 23.02 0.32
N GLU A 64 -6.88 22.86 -0.48
CA GLU A 64 -7.77 23.95 -0.85
C GLU A 64 -8.35 24.61 0.41
N GLN A 65 -8.93 23.85 1.36
CA GLN A 65 -9.52 24.38 2.59
C GLN A 65 -8.48 25.08 3.49
N SER A 66 -7.28 24.52 3.64
CA SER A 66 -6.21 25.07 4.47
C SER A 66 -5.77 26.48 4.02
N THR A 67 -5.94 26.78 2.74
CA THR A 67 -5.66 28.10 2.16
C THR A 67 -6.72 29.13 2.56
N TRP A 68 -7.94 28.70 2.90
CA TRP A 68 -9.05 29.59 3.28
C TRP A 68 -9.18 29.77 4.80
N THR A 69 -8.75 28.79 5.60
CA THR A 69 -8.90 28.82 7.07
C THR A 69 -7.80 29.58 7.80
N ALA A 70 -6.61 29.76 7.21
CA ALA A 70 -5.48 30.34 7.95
C ALA A 70 -5.51 31.88 8.07
N HIS A 71 -5.92 32.65 7.05
CA HIS A 71 -5.78 34.13 7.10
C HIS A 71 -7.01 34.92 6.64
N GLY A 72 -7.63 34.58 5.51
CA GLY A 72 -8.58 35.49 4.87
C GLY A 72 -9.85 35.78 5.70
N ARG A 73 -10.42 34.79 6.38
CA ARG A 73 -11.75 34.96 7.01
C ARG A 73 -11.72 35.75 8.32
N VAL A 74 -10.70 35.56 9.16
CA VAL A 74 -10.57 36.26 10.44
C VAL A 74 -10.11 37.70 10.20
N GLU A 75 -9.14 37.90 9.30
CA GLU A 75 -8.62 39.22 8.93
C GLU A 75 -9.72 40.08 8.28
N THR A 76 -10.47 39.52 7.32
CA THR A 76 -11.58 40.26 6.68
C THR A 76 -12.67 40.63 7.69
N LEU A 77 -13.00 39.74 8.63
CA LEU A 77 -13.99 40.03 9.67
C LEU A 77 -13.48 41.10 10.65
N ALA A 78 -12.22 41.02 11.06
CA ALA A 78 -11.59 41.99 11.97
C ALA A 78 -11.48 43.38 11.33
N THR A 79 -11.11 43.47 10.06
CA THR A 79 -11.02 44.76 9.35
C THR A 79 -12.41 45.32 9.00
N ARG A 80 -13.35 44.51 8.49
CA ARG A 80 -14.68 45.02 8.07
C ARG A 80 -15.66 45.23 9.22
N GLN A 81 -15.76 44.29 10.16
CA GLN A 81 -16.76 44.38 11.23
C GLN A 81 -16.24 45.08 12.48
N LEU A 82 -14.95 44.94 12.78
CA LEU A 82 -14.34 45.50 13.99
C LEU A 82 -13.45 46.72 13.71
N GLY A 83 -13.30 47.13 12.43
CA GLY A 83 -12.52 48.31 12.04
C GLY A 83 -11.04 48.22 12.40
N MET A 84 -10.52 47.01 12.65
CA MET A 84 -9.14 46.84 13.11
C MET A 84 -8.15 47.18 12.01
N ARG A 85 -7.15 47.98 12.38
CA ARG A 85 -5.97 48.36 11.59
C ARG A 85 -4.71 47.92 12.33
N VAL A 86 -3.63 47.64 11.59
CA VAL A 86 -2.34 47.33 12.20
C VAL A 86 -1.84 48.58 12.94
N PRO A 87 -1.59 48.51 14.26
CA PRO A 87 -1.15 49.66 15.05
C PRO A 87 0.29 50.04 14.70
N GLU A 88 0.59 51.35 14.73
CA GLU A 88 1.94 51.85 14.51
C GLU A 88 2.86 51.59 15.72
N PRO A 89 4.20 51.55 15.55
CA PRO A 89 5.13 51.20 16.63
C PRO A 89 5.00 52.04 17.91
N GLY A 90 4.44 53.25 17.82
CA GLY A 90 4.19 54.14 18.97
C GLY A 90 2.92 53.82 19.79
N GLU A 91 2.03 52.96 19.28
CA GLU A 91 0.75 52.60 19.95
C GLU A 91 0.84 51.27 20.72
N VAL A 92 1.99 50.60 20.71
CA VAL A 92 2.20 49.28 21.35
C VAL A 92 2.66 49.45 22.80
N ILE A 93 1.77 49.15 23.74
CA ILE A 93 2.07 49.18 25.18
C ILE A 93 2.35 47.75 25.67
N LEU A 94 3.59 47.48 26.08
CA LEU A 94 4.00 46.16 26.59
C LEU A 94 3.67 46.06 28.09
N VAL A 95 2.67 45.25 28.45
CA VAL A 95 2.32 45.01 29.85
C VAL A 95 3.12 43.79 30.34
N LYS A 96 3.93 43.96 31.39
CA LYS A 96 4.63 42.85 32.06
C LYS A 96 3.64 42.06 32.93
N PRO A 97 3.81 40.72 33.02
CA PRO A 97 2.89 39.84 33.77
C PRO A 97 2.86 40.14 35.26
#